data_AF-A0A366KMN5-F1
#
_entry.id   AF-A0A366KMN5-F1
#
_cell.length_a   1.000
_cell.length_b   1.000
_cell.length_c   1.000
_cell.angle_alpha   90.00
_cell.angle_beta   90.00
_cell.angle_gamma   90.00
#
_symmetry.space_group_name_H-M   'P 1'
#
loop_
_entity.id
_entity.type
_entity.pdbx_description
1 polymer ?
#
loop_
_entity_poly.entity_id
_entity_poly.type
_entity_poly.pdbx_seq_one_letter_code
_entity_poly.pdbx_strand_id
1 'polypeptide(L)'
;MSVSLLKKSISVYKPIFVWNILVSLLASAFFILNGFKAPAIYSFALFLKLTGWLFSIAIYYMFYQKTIYYFKNQGIGFRKIMINLILYDLIVFTAILILSLICRDFLSIALANLLQIEKY
;
A
#
# COMPACT_ATOMS: atom_id res chain seq x y z
N MET A 1 10.80 0.78 27.88
CA MET A 1 10.31 1.54 26.70
C MET A 1 8.90 2.03 27.01
N SER A 2 8.64 3.34 27.06
CA SER A 2 7.32 3.82 27.50
C SER A 2 6.25 3.50 26.46
N VAL A 3 5.18 2.85 26.90
CA VAL A 3 4.02 2.45 26.08
C VAL A 3 3.42 3.66 25.34
N SER A 4 3.52 4.86 25.92
CA SER A 4 3.05 6.12 25.36
C SER A 4 3.77 6.55 24.07
N LEU A 5 5.08 6.31 23.96
CA LEU A 5 5.85 6.66 22.76
C LEU A 5 5.59 5.68 21.61
N LEU A 6 5.43 4.39 21.93
CA LEU A 6 5.07 3.35 20.97
C LEU A 6 3.65 3.59 20.41
N LYS A 7 2.70 3.99 21.27
CA LYS A 7 1.35 4.37 20.84
C LYS A 7 1.35 5.59 19.90
N LYS A 8 2.22 6.57 20.15
CA LYS A 8 2.39 7.74 19.26
C LYS A 8 2.97 7.36 17.90
N SER A 9 3.96 6.47 17.83
CA SER A 9 4.51 6.03 16.53
C SER A 9 3.46 5.27 15.71
N ILE A 10 2.71 4.36 16.33
CA ILE A 10 1.59 3.65 15.66
C ILE A 10 0.56 4.63 15.10
N SER A 11 0.22 5.68 15.86
CA SER A 11 -0.75 6.69 15.41
C SER A 11 -0.31 7.43 14.14
N VAL A 12 1.00 7.57 13.91
CA VAL A 12 1.57 8.19 12.70
C VAL A 12 1.61 7.20 11.54
N TYR A 13 1.90 5.93 11.81
CA TYR A 13 1.92 4.89 10.78
C TYR A 13 0.54 4.49 10.27
N LYS A 14 -0.50 4.61 11.08
CA LYS A 14 -1.87 4.26 10.71
C LYS A 14 -2.36 4.94 9.42
N PRO A 15 -2.31 6.28 9.26
CA PRO A 15 -2.75 6.93 8.02
C PRO A 15 -1.90 6.53 6.80
N ILE A 16 -0.59 6.35 7.00
CA ILE A 16 0.34 5.90 5.94
C ILE A 16 -0.04 4.49 5.47
N PHE A 17 -0.35 3.60 6.41
CA PHE A 17 -0.73 2.23 6.10
C PHE A 17 -2.06 2.17 5.34
N VAL A 18 -3.07 2.93 5.76
CA VAL A 18 -4.35 3.02 5.05
C VAL A 18 -4.15 3.57 3.63
N TRP A 19 -3.36 4.64 3.49
CA TRP A 19 -3.03 5.21 2.18
C TRP A 19 -2.32 4.20 1.27
N ASN A 20 -1.31 3.49 1.79
CA ASN A 20 -0.59 2.45 1.06
C ASN A 20 -1.53 1.33 0.58
N ILE A 21 -2.46 0.89 1.43
CA ILE A 21 -3.45 -0.13 1.05
C ILE A 21 -4.33 0.38 -0.10
N LEU A 22 -4.86 1.60 0.01
CA LEU A 22 -5.75 2.16 -1.02
C LEU A 22 -5.04 2.30 -2.37
N VAL A 23 -3.83 2.86 -2.38
CA VAL A 23 -3.05 2.99 -3.62
C VAL A 23 -2.65 1.61 -4.17
N SER A 24 -2.32 0.66 -3.29
CA SER A 24 -1.97 -0.71 -3.70
C SER A 24 -3.14 -1.47 -4.30
N LEU A 25 -4.35 -1.32 -3.75
CA LEU A 25 -5.57 -1.88 -4.31
C LEU A 25 -5.87 -1.26 -5.68
N LEU A 26 -5.81 0.07 -5.78
CA LEU A 26 -6.01 0.78 -7.05
C LEU A 26 -5.00 0.30 -8.11
N ALA A 27 -3.72 0.24 -7.76
CA ALA A 27 -2.67 -0.25 -8.66
C ALA A 27 -2.91 -1.72 -9.06
N SER A 28 -3.28 -2.59 -8.12
CA SER A 28 -3.56 -4.00 -8.41
C SER A 28 -4.71 -4.21 -9.40
N ALA A 29 -5.72 -3.34 -9.39
CA ALA A 29 -6.82 -3.41 -10.36
C ALA A 29 -6.30 -3.28 -11.81
N PHE A 30 -5.32 -2.41 -12.05
CA PHE A 30 -4.69 -2.28 -13.37
C PHE A 30 -3.90 -3.54 -13.77
N PHE A 31 -3.28 -4.24 -12.82
CA PHE A 31 -2.62 -5.52 -13.09
C PHE A 31 -3.61 -6.63 -13.45
N ILE A 32 -4.79 -6.65 -12.82
CA ILE A 32 -5.88 -7.60 -13.13
C ILE A 32 -6.45 -7.34 -14.53
N LEU A 33 -6.60 -6.07 -14.93
CA LEU A 33 -7.11 -5.63 -16.24
C LEU A 33 -6.10 -5.78 -17.39
N ASN A 34 -5.36 -6.88 -17.43
CA ASN A 34 -4.30 -7.18 -18.40
C ASN A 34 -3.05 -6.29 -18.30
N GLY A 35 -2.76 -5.68 -17.14
CA GLY A 35 -1.57 -4.85 -16.95
C GLY A 35 -0.27 -5.53 -17.40
N PHE A 36 -0.09 -6.83 -17.17
CA PHE A 36 1.10 -7.55 -17.63
C PHE A 36 1.22 -7.72 -19.16
N LYS A 37 0.12 -7.64 -19.90
CA LYS A 37 0.08 -7.80 -21.36
C LYS A 37 0.07 -6.46 -22.10
N ALA A 38 -0.38 -5.39 -21.45
CA ALA A 38 -0.51 -4.06 -22.01
C ALA A 38 0.52 -3.09 -21.39
N PRO A 39 1.60 -2.73 -22.11
CA PRO A 39 2.70 -1.95 -21.54
C PRO A 39 2.26 -0.57 -21.03
N ALA A 40 1.29 0.08 -21.68
CA ALA A 40 0.76 1.36 -21.22
C ALA A 40 0.08 1.26 -19.85
N ILE A 41 -0.71 0.21 -19.62
CA ILE A 41 -1.42 -0.04 -18.37
C ILE A 41 -0.43 -0.41 -17.25
N TYR A 42 0.59 -1.21 -17.59
CA TYR A 42 1.69 -1.53 -16.69
C TYR A 42 2.44 -0.27 -16.21
N SER A 43 2.87 0.57 -17.15
CA SER A 43 3.60 1.79 -16.84
C SER A 43 2.76 2.76 -16.02
N PHE A 44 1.46 2.87 -16.30
CA PHE A 44 0.54 3.68 -15.50
C PHE A 44 0.40 3.17 -14.07
N ALA A 45 0.27 1.85 -13.88
CA ALA A 45 0.19 1.25 -12.55
C ALA A 45 1.47 1.46 -11.73
N LEU A 46 2.65 1.38 -12.36
CA LEU A 46 3.92 1.72 -11.73
C LEU A 46 4.00 3.20 -11.36
N PHE A 47 3.55 4.09 -12.24
CA PHE A 47 3.52 5.52 -11.96
C PHE A 47 2.63 5.85 -10.77
N LEU A 48 1.45 5.24 -10.69
CA LEU A 48 0.56 5.35 -9.53
C LEU A 48 1.26 4.91 -8.23
N LYS A 49 2.02 3.80 -8.24
CA LYS A 49 2.79 3.38 -7.05
C LYS A 49 3.88 4.38 -6.67
N LEU A 50 4.59 4.94 -7.64
CA LEU A 50 5.60 5.99 -7.38
C LEU A 50 4.97 7.21 -6.72
N THR A 51 3.82 7.69 -7.22
CA THR A 51 3.10 8.79 -6.58
C THR A 51 2.63 8.43 -5.18
N GLY A 52 2.15 7.19 -4.98
CA GLY A 52 1.79 6.65 -3.66
C GLY A 52 2.93 6.74 -2.66
N TRP A 53 4.14 6.32 -3.05
CA TRP A 53 5.33 6.41 -2.20
C TRP A 53 5.70 7.84 -1.83
N LEU A 54 5.64 8.77 -2.79
CA LEU A 54 5.89 10.19 -2.53
C LEU A 54 4.91 10.75 -1.51
N PHE A 55 3.62 10.42 -1.63
CA PHE A 55 2.62 10.80 -0.65
C PHE A 55 2.87 10.18 0.73
N SER A 56 3.27 8.91 0.80
CA SER A 56 3.60 8.27 2.07
C SER A 56 4.80 8.91 2.77
N ILE A 57 5.81 9.33 2.01
CA ILE A 57 6.94 10.11 2.51
C ILE A 57 6.46 11.48 3.02
N ALA A 58 5.61 12.17 2.26
CA ALA A 58 5.07 13.48 2.65
C ALA A 58 4.23 13.39 3.94
N ILE A 59 3.34 12.41 4.03
CA ILE A 59 2.55 12.15 5.25
C ILE A 59 3.50 11.88 6.43
N TYR A 60 4.50 11.02 6.25
CA TYR A 60 5.46 10.76 7.32
C TYR A 60 6.22 12.02 7.74
N TYR A 61 6.64 12.85 6.78
CA TYR A 61 7.34 14.10 7.05
C TYR A 61 6.49 15.08 7.87
N MET A 62 5.19 15.20 7.58
CA MET A 62 4.25 16.03 8.35
C MET A 62 4.17 15.62 9.84
N PHE A 63 4.34 14.32 10.13
CA PHE A 63 4.26 13.80 11.48
C PHE A 63 5.63 13.53 12.14
N TYR A 64 6.74 13.71 11.41
CA TYR A 64 8.08 13.33 11.82
C TYR A 64 8.56 14.06 13.07
N GLN A 65 8.19 15.35 13.22
CA GLN A 65 8.58 16.14 14.41
C GLN A 65 8.10 15.49 15.72
N LYS A 66 6.95 14.80 15.71
CA LYS A 66 6.38 14.16 16.90
C LYS A 66 7.10 12.86 17.30
N THR A 67 7.87 12.27 16.39
CA THR A 67 8.53 10.97 16.57
C THR A 67 10.06 11.05 16.53
N ILE A 68 10.63 12.23 16.22
CA ILE A 68 12.07 12.47 16.06
C ILE A 68 12.90 11.99 17.26
N TYR A 69 12.48 12.35 18.48
CA TYR A 69 13.22 12.05 19.70
C TYR A 69 13.22 10.56 20.03
N TYR A 70 12.12 9.88 19.69
CA TYR A 70 11.99 8.44 19.87
C TYR A 70 12.95 7.67 18.96
N PHE A 71 13.01 8.02 17.68
CA PHE A 71 13.92 7.36 16.74
C PHE A 71 15.38 7.69 17.02
N LYS A 72 15.68 8.92 17.46
CA LYS A 72 17.02 9.32 17.89
C LYS A 72 17.50 8.52 19.10
N ASN A 73 16.64 8.27 20.08
CA ASN A 73 16.97 7.42 21.24
C ASN A 73 17.16 5.95 20.89
N GLN A 74 16.62 5.48 19.76
CA GLN A 74 16.83 4.12 19.26
C GLN A 74 18.02 3.99 18.30
N GLY A 75 18.74 5.09 18.00
CA GLY A 75 19.81 5.09 17.01
C GLY A 75 19.33 4.83 15.58
N ILE A 76 18.03 4.98 15.31
CA ILE A 76 17.46 4.76 13.97
C ILE A 76 17.50 6.08 13.19
N GLY A 77 18.32 6.11 12.14
CA GLY A 77 18.38 7.26 11.23
C GLY A 77 17.14 7.37 10.33
N PHE A 78 16.80 8.59 9.92
CA PHE A 78 15.67 8.89 9.03
C PHE A 78 15.67 8.06 7.74
N ARG A 79 16.85 7.84 7.15
CA ARG A 79 17.03 7.02 5.94
C ARG A 79 16.52 5.58 6.13
N LYS A 80 16.78 4.97 7.29
CA LYS A 80 16.33 3.61 7.60
C LYS A 80 14.81 3.54 7.73
N ILE A 81 14.21 4.61 8.26
CA ILE A 81 12.74 4.72 8.39
C ILE A 81 12.09 4.80 7.00
N MET A 82 12.63 5.63 6.10
CA MET A 82 12.12 5.76 4.73
C MET A 82 12.22 4.43 3.96
N ILE A 83 13.36 3.74 4.06
CA ILE A 83 13.55 2.42 3.41
C ILE A 83 12.53 1.41 3.95
N ASN A 84 12.36 1.33 5.27
CA ASN A 84 11.40 0.41 5.87
C ASN A 84 9.97 0.70 5.39
N LEU A 85 9.61 1.97 5.24
CA LEU A 85 8.27 2.38 4.79
C LEU A 85 7.99 1.86 3.37
N ILE A 86 8.94 2.03 2.45
CA ILE A 86 8.85 1.51 1.07
C ILE A 86 8.83 -0.02 1.08
N LEU A 87 9.64 -0.66 1.92
CA LEU A 87 9.72 -2.12 2.00
C LEU A 87 8.42 -2.75 2.51
N TYR A 88 7.78 -2.17 3.53
CA TYR A 88 6.46 -2.61 3.99
C TYR A 88 5.40 -2.41 2.92
N ASP A 89 5.42 -1.29 2.20
CA ASP A 89 4.49 -1.06 1.10
C ASP A 89 4.66 -2.08 -0.03
N LEU A 90 5.90 -2.42 -0.39
CA LEU A 90 6.20 -3.48 -1.36
C LEU A 90 5.64 -4.84 -0.92
N ILE A 91 5.84 -5.22 0.34
CA ILE A 91 5.30 -6.48 0.89
C ILE A 91 3.77 -6.49 0.84
N VAL A 92 3.12 -5.40 1.24
CA VAL A 92 1.66 -5.28 1.19
C VAL A 92 1.15 -5.37 -0.25
N PHE A 93 1.83 -4.67 -1.17
CA PHE A 93 1.47 -4.67 -2.57
C PHE A 93 1.62 -6.05 -3.23
N THR A 94 2.72 -6.76 -2.97
CA THR A 94 2.92 -8.12 -3.50
C THR A 94 1.91 -9.10 -2.91
N ALA A 95 1.60 -8.99 -1.61
CA ALA A 95 0.56 -9.80 -0.98
C ALA A 95 -0.82 -9.56 -1.61
N ILE A 96 -1.21 -8.29 -1.84
CA ILE A 96 -2.46 -7.93 -2.52
C ILE A 96 -2.48 -8.49 -3.94
N LEU A 97 -1.40 -8.38 -4.70
CA LEU A 97 -1.33 -8.92 -6.06
C LEU A 97 -1.50 -10.44 -6.08
N ILE A 98 -0.79 -11.16 -5.22
CA ILE A 98 -0.90 -12.63 -5.13
C ILE A 98 -2.33 -13.03 -4.77
N LEU A 99 -2.91 -12.40 -3.75
CA LEU A 99 -4.29 -12.68 -3.33
C LEU A 99 -5.27 -12.38 -4.46
N SER A 100 -5.10 -11.26 -5.16
CA SER A 100 -5.95 -10.85 -6.27
C SER A 100 -5.84 -11.79 -7.46
N LEU A 101 -4.66 -12.33 -7.75
CA LEU A 101 -4.44 -13.30 -8.83
C LEU A 101 -5.08 -14.65 -8.50
N ILE A 102 -4.96 -15.13 -7.26
CA ILE A 102 -5.62 -16.38 -6.80
C ILE A 102 -7.14 -16.19 -6.81
N CYS A 103 -7.63 -15.05 -6.33
CA CYS A 103 -9.05 -14.75 -6.31
C CYS A 103 -9.61 -14.36 -7.69
N ARG A 104 -8.79 -14.21 -8.73
CA ARG A 104 -9.25 -13.79 -10.05
C ARG A 104 -10.30 -14.75 -10.62
N ASP A 105 -10.03 -16.04 -10.51
CA ASP A 105 -10.92 -17.09 -11.01
C ASP A 105 -12.23 -17.09 -10.20
N PHE A 106 -12.13 -17.01 -8.87
CA PHE A 106 -13.30 -16.89 -8.00
C PHE A 106 -14.15 -15.64 -8.29
N LEU A 107 -13.51 -14.47 -8.46
CA LEU A 107 -14.19 -13.21 -8.72
C LEU A 107 -14.87 -13.23 -10.08
N SER A 108 -14.23 -13.78 -11.12
CA SER A 108 -14.83 -13.93 -12.44
C SER A 108 -16.05 -14.85 -12.44
N ILE A 109 -15.98 -15.97 -11.69
CA ILE A 109 -17.11 -16.89 -11.51
C ILE A 109 -18.25 -16.21 -10.73
N ALA A 110 -17.93 -15.50 -9.64
CA ALA A 110 -18.92 -14.79 -8.84
C ALA A 110 -19.64 -13.68 -9.64
N LEU A 111 -18.90 -12.91 -10.44
CA LEU A 111 -19.46 -11.86 -11.31
C LEU A 111 -20.35 -12.44 -12.41
N ALA A 112 -19.95 -13.55 -13.01
CA ALA A 112 -20.76 -14.25 -14.01
C ALA A 112 -22.09 -14.75 -13.41
N ASN A 113 -22.05 -15.31 -12.20
CA ASN A 113 -23.24 -15.77 -11.50
C ASN A 113 -24.17 -14.60 -11.11
N LEU A 114 -23.62 -13.47 -10.66
CA LEU A 114 -24.39 -12.27 -10.31
C LEU A 114 -25.11 -11.67 -11.53
N LEU A 115 -24.44 -11.60 -12.67
CA LEU A 115 -25.02 -11.15 -13.94
C LEU A 115 -26.09 -12.10 -14.51
N GLN A 116 -26.03 -13.39 -14.17
CA GLN A 116 -27.08 -14.35 -14.53
C GLN A 116 -28.32 -14.20 -13.64
N ILE A 117 -28.15 -13.81 -12.37
CA ILE A 117 -29.26 -13.57 -11.44
C ILE A 117 -30.07 -12.33 -11.85
N GLU A 118 -29.42 -11.27 -12.36
CA GLU A 118 -30.14 -10.08 -12.86
C GLU A 118 -30.88 -10.30 -14.19
N LYS A 119 -30.66 -11.42 -14.88
CA LYS A 119 -31.33 -11.75 -16.15
C LYS A 119 -32.65 -12.51 -15.99
N TYR A 120 -33.06 -12.85 -14.77
CA TYR A 120 -34.31 -13.54 -14.46
C TYR A 120 -35.22 -12.73 -13.54
#